data_AF-A0A218MVT7-F1
#
_entry.id   AF-A0A218MVT7-F1
#
_cell.length_a   1.000
_cell.length_b   1.000
_cell.length_c   1.000
_cell.angle_alpha   90.00
_cell.angle_beta   90.00
_cell.angle_gamma   90.00
#
_symmetry.space_group_name_H-M   'P 1'
#
loop_
_entity.id
_entity.type
_entity.pdbx_description
1 polymer ?
#
loop_
_entity_poly.entity_id
_entity_poly.type
_entity_poly.pdbx_seq_one_letter_code
_entity_poly.pdbx_strand_id
1 'polypeptide(L)'
;GLIGILQPFADAIKLFTKEQTYPMFSNYLVYYFSPIVGFSLSLTLWMMIPYYFNFFSFNLGFLFFFSCTSLGVYTLMISGWSSNSNYSLLGGLRAVAQTISYEVSLAFIMMSTIIMIMDFNLLKLMDYQKFIWFLILMFPLSLCWLSSSLAETNRTPFDFAEGESELVSGFNIEYSSGGFALIFLAEYSSILFMSLMFVLMYMGGYSLS
;
A
#
# COMPACT_ATOMS: atom_id res chain seq x y z
N GLY A 1 24.10 9.34 -14.38
CA GLY A 1 25.10 8.43 -13.79
C GLY A 1 25.16 7.14 -14.59
N LEU A 2 26.17 6.28 -14.34
CA LEU A 2 26.30 4.96 -14.97
C LEU A 2 24.99 4.14 -14.76
N ILE A 3 24.29 3.81 -15.85
CA ILE A 3 23.03 3.00 -15.89
C ILE A 3 21.90 3.57 -14.99
N GLY A 4 21.97 4.84 -14.57
CA GLY A 4 20.92 5.45 -13.75
C GLY A 4 20.86 5.00 -12.28
N ILE A 5 21.82 4.21 -11.78
CA ILE A 5 21.84 3.73 -10.38
C ILE A 5 21.81 4.89 -9.36
N LEU A 6 22.46 6.00 -9.70
CA LEU A 6 22.51 7.19 -8.83
C LEU A 6 21.26 8.09 -8.95
N GLN A 7 20.31 7.78 -9.83
CA GLN A 7 19.13 8.60 -10.06
C GLN A 7 18.22 8.70 -8.82
N PRO A 8 17.86 7.61 -8.12
CA PRO A 8 17.00 7.70 -6.93
C PRO A 8 17.62 8.53 -5.80
N PHE A 9 18.95 8.48 -5.65
CA PHE A 9 19.67 9.30 -4.67
C PHE A 9 19.63 10.78 -5.04
N ALA A 10 19.81 11.11 -6.32
CA ALA A 10 19.73 12.50 -6.78
C ALA A 10 18.32 13.07 -6.58
N ASP A 11 17.27 12.28 -6.87
CA ASP A 11 15.88 12.70 -6.70
C ASP A 11 15.51 12.84 -5.21
N ALA A 12 15.97 11.95 -4.35
CA ALA A 12 15.80 12.08 -2.90
C ALA A 12 16.44 13.37 -2.38
N ILE A 13 17.71 13.63 -2.71
CA ILE A 13 18.41 14.85 -2.30
C ILE A 13 17.67 16.09 -2.83
N LYS A 14 17.24 16.08 -4.09
CA LYS A 14 16.50 17.18 -4.70
C LYS A 14 15.19 17.47 -3.97
N LEU A 15 14.41 16.45 -3.62
CA LEU A 15 13.12 16.63 -2.95
C LEU A 15 13.25 17.13 -1.52
N PHE A 16 14.28 16.69 -0.78
CA PHE A 16 14.52 17.15 0.59
C PHE A 16 15.22 18.51 0.69
N THR A 17 15.95 18.92 -0.35
CA THR A 17 16.61 20.24 -0.42
C THR A 17 15.71 21.33 -1.01
N LYS A 18 14.61 20.95 -1.67
CA LYS A 18 13.66 21.90 -2.25
C LYS A 18 12.89 22.63 -1.15
N GLU A 19 12.64 23.92 -1.35
CA GLU A 19 11.83 24.73 -0.43
C GLU A 19 10.43 24.13 -0.26
N GLN A 20 10.01 24.03 1.00
CA GLN A 20 8.69 23.53 1.36
C GLN A 20 7.68 24.68 1.26
N THR A 21 6.76 24.58 0.30
CA THR A 21 5.65 25.52 0.16
C THR A 21 4.46 25.03 0.97
N TYR A 22 4.02 25.82 1.94
CA TYR A 22 2.81 25.55 2.72
C TYR A 22 1.62 26.33 2.16
N PRO A 23 0.47 25.69 1.90
CA PRO A 23 -0.73 26.39 1.47
C PRO A 23 -1.32 27.23 2.60
N MET A 24 -1.61 28.51 2.33
CA MET A 24 -2.15 29.47 3.32
C MET A 24 -3.53 29.08 3.88
N PHE A 25 -4.33 28.31 3.14
CA PHE A 25 -5.69 27.90 3.52
C PHE A 25 -5.76 26.48 4.11
N SER A 26 -4.62 25.82 4.34
CA SER A 26 -4.57 24.43 4.80
C SER A 26 -4.63 24.29 6.32
N ASN A 27 -5.14 23.15 6.79
CA ASN A 27 -5.08 22.77 8.20
C ASN A 27 -3.67 22.28 8.55
N TYR A 28 -2.79 23.19 8.95
CA TYR A 28 -1.34 22.96 9.09
C TYR A 28 -0.94 21.69 9.84
N LEU A 29 -1.48 21.47 11.05
CA LEU A 29 -1.14 20.30 11.87
C LEU A 29 -1.49 19.00 11.16
N VAL A 30 -2.72 18.91 10.65
CA VAL A 30 -3.25 17.71 10.00
C VAL A 30 -2.52 17.43 8.68
N TYR A 31 -2.26 18.48 7.91
CA TYR A 31 -1.50 18.42 6.66
C TYR A 31 -0.08 17.88 6.87
N TYR A 32 0.62 18.34 7.91
CA TYR A 32 1.99 17.87 8.18
C TYR A 32 2.04 16.44 8.73
N PHE A 33 1.10 16.06 9.61
CA PHE A 33 1.09 14.73 10.20
C PHE A 33 0.60 13.64 9.25
N SER A 34 -0.29 13.95 8.30
CA SER A 34 -0.90 12.92 7.46
C SER A 34 0.10 12.06 6.65
N PRO A 35 1.15 12.61 6.00
CA PRO A 35 2.12 11.80 5.26
C PRO A 35 3.02 10.97 6.19
N ILE A 36 3.31 11.49 7.39
CA ILE A 36 4.12 10.79 8.40
C ILE A 36 3.37 9.57 8.90
N VAL A 37 2.08 9.72 9.20
CA VAL A 37 1.25 8.59 9.63
C VAL A 37 1.10 7.57 8.49
N GLY A 38 0.86 8.01 7.26
CA GLY A 38 0.78 7.12 6.09
C GLY A 38 2.03 6.28 5.89
N PHE A 39 3.22 6.89 5.93
CA PHE A 39 4.49 6.17 5.83
C PHE A 39 4.75 5.24 7.03
N SER A 40 4.36 5.66 8.24
CA SER A 40 4.52 4.79 9.42
C SER A 40 3.64 3.54 9.32
N LEU A 41 2.39 3.67 8.86
CA LEU A 41 1.47 2.54 8.65
C LEU A 41 2.02 1.59 7.60
N SER A 42 2.52 2.11 6.48
CA SER A 42 3.07 1.27 5.42
C SER A 42 4.28 0.46 5.90
N LEU A 43 5.13 1.02 6.78
CA LEU A 43 6.22 0.28 7.43
C LEU A 43 5.73 -0.76 8.46
N THR A 44 4.65 -0.48 9.21
CA THR A 44 4.11 -1.46 10.17
C THR A 44 3.61 -2.73 9.48
N LEU A 45 3.13 -2.65 8.24
CA LEU A 45 2.76 -3.82 7.44
C LEU A 45 3.92 -4.80 7.25
N TRP A 46 5.15 -4.30 7.10
CA TRP A 46 6.33 -5.14 6.87
C TRP A 46 6.70 -6.03 8.06
N MET A 47 6.28 -5.67 9.28
CA MET A 47 6.52 -6.50 10.47
C MET A 47 5.81 -7.85 10.40
N MET A 48 4.81 -8.00 9.54
CA MET A 48 4.03 -9.22 9.37
C MET A 48 4.77 -10.34 8.63
N ILE A 49 5.82 -9.98 7.89
CA ILE A 49 6.49 -10.92 7.02
C ILE A 49 7.24 -11.93 7.91
N PRO A 50 7.03 -13.24 7.71
CA PRO A 50 7.75 -14.26 8.45
C PRO A 50 9.21 -14.28 8.02
N TYR A 51 10.07 -13.53 8.70
CA TYR A 51 11.52 -13.60 8.52
C TYR A 51 12.11 -14.81 9.26
N TYR A 52 13.24 -15.33 8.78
CA TYR A 52 13.89 -16.50 9.37
C TYR A 52 14.28 -16.27 10.84
N PHE A 53 14.84 -15.09 11.13
CA PHE A 53 14.93 -14.57 12.49
C PHE A 53 13.61 -13.89 12.80
N ASN A 54 12.63 -14.69 13.22
CA ASN A 54 11.27 -14.25 13.47
C ASN A 54 11.24 -13.27 14.66
N PHE A 55 11.48 -11.98 14.41
CA PHE A 55 11.51 -10.95 15.46
C PHE A 55 10.12 -10.79 16.10
N PHE A 56 9.05 -10.98 15.33
CA PHE A 56 7.67 -10.99 15.80
C PHE A 56 6.89 -12.12 15.13
N SER A 57 6.33 -13.03 15.93
CA SER A 57 5.42 -14.07 15.44
C SER A 57 3.97 -13.62 15.61
N PHE A 58 3.28 -13.34 14.52
CA PHE A 58 1.86 -13.01 14.55
C PHE A 58 1.00 -14.26 14.38
N ASN A 59 0.25 -14.64 15.43
CA ASN A 59 -0.74 -15.72 15.31
C ASN A 59 -1.92 -15.31 14.41
N LEU A 60 -2.31 -14.05 14.44
CA LEU A 60 -3.42 -13.50 13.65
C LEU A 60 -2.90 -12.64 12.49
N GLY A 61 -2.10 -13.28 11.65
CA GLY A 61 -1.41 -12.67 10.52
C GLY A 61 -2.32 -11.84 9.62
N PHE A 62 -3.30 -12.51 9.03
CA PHE A 62 -4.22 -11.87 8.07
C PHE A 62 -5.11 -10.79 8.70
N LEU A 63 -5.50 -10.91 9.96
CA LEU A 63 -6.35 -9.91 10.62
C LEU A 63 -5.59 -8.60 10.87
N PHE A 64 -4.31 -8.69 11.25
CA PHE A 64 -3.48 -7.50 11.39
C PHE A 64 -3.32 -6.78 10.05
N PHE A 65 -3.12 -7.53 8.96
CA PHE A 65 -3.07 -6.96 7.62
C PHE A 65 -4.31 -6.11 7.31
N PHE A 66 -5.53 -6.65 7.50
CA PHE A 66 -6.76 -5.88 7.30
C PHE A 66 -6.88 -4.65 8.23
N SER A 67 -6.41 -4.75 9.46
CA SER A 67 -6.46 -3.61 10.39
C SER A 67 -5.53 -2.46 9.93
N CYS A 68 -4.40 -2.78 9.31
CA CYS A 68 -3.46 -1.77 8.85
C CYS A 68 -3.90 -1.15 7.51
N THR A 69 -4.45 -1.94 6.58
CA THR A 69 -4.99 -1.43 5.30
C THR A 69 -6.17 -0.49 5.54
N SER A 70 -7.10 -0.86 6.42
CA SER A 70 -8.24 -0.01 6.78
C SER A 70 -7.82 1.29 7.47
N LEU A 71 -6.77 1.27 8.30
CA LEU A 71 -6.17 2.50 8.86
C LEU A 71 -5.52 3.37 7.78
N GLY A 72 -4.93 2.76 6.74
CA GLY A 72 -4.32 3.47 5.60
C GLY A 72 -5.31 4.35 4.86
N VAL A 73 -6.56 3.91 4.68
CA VAL A 73 -7.62 4.70 4.02
C VAL A 73 -7.86 6.03 4.71
N TYR A 74 -7.81 6.07 6.04
CA TYR A 74 -7.98 7.31 6.79
C TYR A 74 -6.85 8.30 6.52
N THR A 75 -5.61 7.82 6.34
CA THR A 75 -4.50 8.73 6.03
C THR A 75 -4.66 9.42 4.68
N LEU A 76 -5.16 8.70 3.66
CA LEU A 76 -5.48 9.25 2.34
C LEU A 76 -6.64 10.26 2.40
N MET A 77 -7.68 9.98 3.19
CA MET A 77 -8.79 10.90 3.39
C MET A 77 -8.33 12.19 4.05
N ILE A 78 -7.55 12.07 5.13
CA ILE A 78 -7.05 13.18 5.91
C ILE A 78 -6.10 14.04 5.07
N SER A 79 -5.23 13.44 4.26
CA SER A 79 -4.31 14.17 3.40
C SER A 79 -5.04 15.04 2.38
N GLY A 80 -6.07 14.50 1.73
CA GLY A 80 -6.88 15.23 0.73
C GLY A 80 -7.84 16.27 1.33
N TRP A 81 -8.32 16.09 2.56
CA TRP A 81 -9.14 17.09 3.24
C TRP A 81 -8.31 18.24 3.81
N SER A 82 -7.10 17.95 4.30
CA SER A 82 -6.24 18.94 4.97
C SER A 82 -5.72 20.07 4.08
N SER A 83 -5.59 19.81 2.77
CA SER A 83 -5.16 20.75 1.73
C SER A 83 -6.20 21.85 1.45
N ASN A 84 -7.48 21.58 1.66
CA ASN A 84 -8.55 22.58 1.52
C ASN A 84 -8.67 23.18 0.08
N SER A 85 -8.39 22.38 -0.95
CA SER A 85 -8.79 22.68 -2.34
C SER A 85 -9.81 21.67 -2.86
N ASN A 86 -10.71 22.15 -3.73
CA ASN A 86 -11.78 21.32 -4.28
C ASN A 86 -11.25 20.10 -5.06
N TYR A 87 -10.14 20.26 -5.80
CA TYR A 87 -9.56 19.17 -6.59
C TYR A 87 -8.89 18.11 -5.70
N SER A 88 -8.15 18.51 -4.66
CA SER A 88 -7.52 17.56 -3.74
C SER A 88 -8.54 16.78 -2.93
N LEU A 89 -9.64 17.44 -2.51
CA LEU A 89 -10.74 16.78 -1.82
C LEU A 89 -11.46 15.77 -2.73
N LEU A 90 -11.74 16.13 -3.98
CA LEU A 90 -12.39 15.22 -4.95
C LEU A 90 -11.48 14.02 -5.29
N GLY A 91 -10.18 14.24 -5.48
CA GLY A 91 -9.21 13.17 -5.68
C GLY A 91 -9.13 12.23 -4.48
N GLY A 92 -9.07 12.79 -3.26
CA GLY A 92 -9.08 12.02 -2.01
C GLY A 92 -10.34 11.18 -1.84
N LEU A 93 -11.53 11.73 -2.12
CA LEU A 93 -12.79 10.99 -2.02
C LEU A 93 -12.88 9.85 -3.05
N ARG A 94 -12.36 10.04 -4.27
CA ARG A 94 -12.28 8.97 -5.28
C ARG A 94 -11.34 7.85 -4.83
N ALA A 95 -10.17 8.20 -4.32
CA ALA A 95 -9.20 7.24 -3.78
C ALA A 95 -9.78 6.43 -2.62
N VAL A 96 -10.49 7.09 -1.70
CA VAL A 96 -11.14 6.45 -0.56
C VAL A 96 -12.25 5.48 -1.02
N ALA A 97 -13.10 5.90 -1.95
CA ALA A 97 -14.14 5.04 -2.49
C ALA A 97 -13.55 3.78 -3.17
N GLN A 98 -12.47 3.96 -3.92
CA GLN A 98 -11.75 2.86 -4.57
C GLN A 98 -11.14 1.91 -3.54
N THR A 99 -10.31 2.39 -2.63
CA THR A 99 -9.62 1.56 -1.63
C THR A 99 -10.59 0.75 -0.78
N ILE A 100 -11.68 1.35 -0.27
CA ILE A 100 -12.70 0.63 0.51
C ILE A 100 -13.38 -0.47 -0.33
N SER A 101 -13.74 -0.16 -1.59
CA SER A 101 -14.42 -1.13 -2.46
C SER A 101 -13.56 -2.36 -2.74
N TYR A 102 -12.26 -2.15 -2.95
CA TYR A 102 -11.33 -3.24 -3.23
C TYR A 102 -10.84 -3.95 -1.97
N GLU A 103 -10.82 -3.30 -0.81
CA GLU A 103 -10.53 -3.94 0.48
C GLU A 103 -11.55 -5.03 0.82
N VAL A 104 -12.85 -4.79 0.55
CA VAL A 104 -13.89 -5.81 0.72
C VAL A 104 -13.67 -6.99 -0.23
N SER A 105 -13.32 -6.72 -1.50
CA SER A 105 -13.03 -7.78 -2.47
C SER A 105 -11.80 -8.61 -2.06
N LEU A 106 -10.77 -7.93 -1.56
CA LEU A 106 -9.55 -8.53 -1.03
C LEU A 106 -9.87 -9.45 0.14
N ALA A 107 -10.72 -9.00 1.08
CA ALA A 107 -11.17 -9.79 2.22
C ALA A 107 -11.80 -11.12 1.82
N PHE A 108 -12.69 -11.12 0.82
CA PHE A 108 -13.29 -12.36 0.34
C PHE A 108 -12.29 -13.28 -0.37
N ILE A 109 -11.37 -12.73 -1.17
CA ILE A 109 -10.33 -13.52 -1.84
C ILE A 109 -9.40 -14.15 -0.80
N MET A 110 -8.94 -13.39 0.20
CA MET A 110 -8.17 -13.92 1.33
C MET A 110 -8.91 -14.99 2.11
N MET A 111 -10.22 -14.80 2.34
CA MET A 111 -10.99 -15.78 3.09
C MET A 111 -10.96 -17.14 2.40
N SER A 112 -10.97 -17.19 1.06
CA SER A 112 -10.86 -18.44 0.32
C SER A 112 -9.53 -19.17 0.56
N THR A 113 -8.40 -18.45 0.70
CA THR A 113 -7.09 -19.05 0.99
C THR A 113 -6.98 -19.46 2.45
N ILE A 114 -7.57 -18.68 3.38
CA ILE A 114 -7.63 -19.01 4.81
C ILE A 114 -8.41 -20.31 5.04
N ILE A 115 -9.53 -20.53 4.34
CA ILE A 115 -10.31 -21.77 4.46
C ILE A 115 -9.48 -23.02 4.10
N MET A 116 -8.52 -22.91 3.17
CA MET A 116 -7.65 -24.04 2.81
C MET A 116 -6.67 -24.42 3.92
N ILE A 117 -6.27 -23.46 4.74
CA ILE A 117 -5.24 -23.60 5.78
C ILE A 117 -5.88 -23.85 7.15
N MET A 118 -7.11 -23.37 7.34
CA MET A 118 -7.85 -23.35 8.61
C MET A 118 -7.09 -22.64 9.76
N ASP A 119 -6.21 -21.70 9.41
CA ASP A 119 -5.53 -20.84 10.37
C ASP A 119 -5.20 -19.47 9.76
N PHE A 120 -4.98 -18.48 10.64
CA PHE A 120 -4.70 -17.10 10.27
C PHE A 120 -3.20 -16.75 10.24
N ASN A 121 -2.34 -17.70 10.63
CA ASN A 121 -0.90 -17.49 10.68
C ASN A 121 -0.27 -17.62 9.28
N LEU A 122 0.49 -16.60 8.88
CA LEU A 122 1.20 -16.55 7.60
C LEU A 122 2.27 -17.65 7.47
N LEU A 123 2.85 -18.11 8.58
CA LEU A 123 3.85 -19.19 8.55
C LEU A 123 3.25 -20.51 8.03
N LYS A 124 1.98 -20.80 8.35
CA LYS A 124 1.35 -22.05 7.94
C LYS A 124 1.10 -22.12 6.43
N LEU A 125 0.98 -20.98 5.74
CA LEU A 125 0.91 -20.97 4.27
C LEU A 125 2.07 -21.74 3.63
N MET A 126 3.28 -21.58 4.17
CA MET A 126 4.47 -22.26 3.66
C MET A 126 4.36 -23.77 3.80
N ASP A 127 3.82 -24.26 4.92
CA ASP A 127 3.69 -25.69 5.18
C ASP A 127 2.71 -26.38 4.21
N TYR A 128 1.59 -25.72 3.90
CA TYR A 128 0.57 -26.27 3.00
C TYR A 128 0.94 -26.17 1.52
N GLN A 129 1.84 -25.25 1.14
CA GLN A 129 2.24 -25.04 -0.25
C GLN A 129 3.52 -25.79 -0.65
N LYS A 130 4.02 -26.72 0.19
CA LYS A 130 5.25 -27.51 -0.08
C LYS A 130 5.18 -28.36 -1.35
N PHE A 131 4.02 -28.96 -1.63
CA PHE A 131 3.88 -29.89 -2.75
C PHE A 131 3.33 -29.23 -4.01
N ILE A 132 2.26 -28.45 -3.88
CA ILE A 132 1.59 -27.77 -4.99
C ILE A 132 1.32 -26.33 -4.57
N TRP A 133 1.70 -25.40 -5.42
CA TRP A 133 1.40 -23.99 -5.24
C TRP A 133 -0.09 -23.71 -5.35
N PHE A 134 -0.61 -22.84 -4.49
CA PHE A 134 -2.01 -22.44 -4.54
C PHE A 134 -2.37 -21.69 -5.83
N LEU A 135 -1.39 -21.16 -6.57
CA LEU A 135 -1.61 -20.61 -7.91
C LEU A 135 -2.21 -21.63 -8.88
N ILE A 136 -1.78 -22.89 -8.81
CA ILE A 136 -2.30 -23.95 -9.70
C ILE A 136 -3.71 -24.37 -9.26
N LEU A 137 -3.94 -24.46 -7.95
CA LEU A 137 -5.23 -24.87 -7.41
C LEU A 137 -6.31 -23.79 -7.57
N MET A 138 -5.93 -22.53 -7.33
CA MET A 138 -6.83 -21.37 -7.24
C MET A 138 -6.48 -20.32 -8.29
N PHE A 139 -6.26 -20.76 -9.53
CA PHE A 139 -5.83 -19.88 -10.62
C PHE A 139 -6.74 -18.66 -10.84
N PRO A 140 -8.08 -18.78 -10.89
CA PRO A 140 -8.95 -17.61 -11.08
C PRO A 140 -8.85 -16.61 -9.92
N LEU A 141 -8.74 -17.11 -8.68
CA LEU A 141 -8.62 -16.28 -7.49
C LEU A 141 -7.29 -15.54 -7.46
N SER A 142 -6.20 -16.18 -7.95
CA SER A 142 -4.90 -15.52 -8.07
C SER A 142 -4.92 -14.34 -9.05
N LEU A 143 -5.70 -14.44 -10.14
CA LEU A 143 -5.90 -13.33 -11.07
C LEU A 143 -6.76 -12.22 -10.45
N CYS A 144 -7.84 -12.58 -9.76
CA CYS A 144 -8.66 -11.61 -9.02
C CYS A 144 -7.83 -10.87 -7.97
N TRP A 145 -6.95 -11.58 -7.24
CA TRP A 145 -6.03 -10.97 -6.28
C TRP A 145 -5.11 -9.92 -6.92
N LEU A 146 -4.52 -10.24 -8.07
CA LEU A 146 -3.66 -9.30 -8.79
C LEU A 146 -4.44 -8.04 -9.18
N SER A 147 -5.68 -8.18 -9.64
CA SER A 147 -6.51 -7.02 -9.96
C SER A 147 -6.90 -6.18 -8.73
N SER A 148 -7.24 -6.82 -7.61
CA SER A 148 -7.61 -6.11 -6.37
C SER A 148 -6.42 -5.42 -5.71
N SER A 149 -5.24 -6.07 -5.70
CA SER A 149 -4.01 -5.47 -5.16
C SER A 149 -3.49 -4.30 -5.98
N LEU A 150 -3.61 -4.34 -7.31
CA LEU A 150 -3.33 -3.19 -8.18
C LEU A 150 -4.28 -2.02 -7.90
N ALA A 151 -5.57 -2.32 -7.71
CA ALA A 151 -6.57 -1.29 -7.43
C ALA A 151 -6.42 -0.68 -6.04
N GLU A 152 -6.04 -1.45 -5.03
CA GLU A 152 -5.79 -0.94 -3.67
C GLU A 152 -4.56 -0.03 -3.60
N THR A 153 -3.53 -0.31 -4.41
CA THR A 153 -2.33 0.51 -4.53
C THR A 153 -2.50 1.70 -5.49
N ASN A 154 -3.71 1.95 -6.00
CA ASN A 154 -4.04 3.01 -6.96
C ASN A 154 -3.16 3.00 -8.23
N ARG A 155 -2.65 1.83 -8.63
CA ARG A 155 -1.76 1.74 -9.80
C ARG A 155 -2.53 1.51 -11.09
N THR A 156 -1.94 1.97 -12.19
CA THR A 156 -2.45 1.77 -13.55
C THR A 156 -2.77 0.29 -13.78
N PRO A 157 -3.98 -0.05 -14.28
CA PRO A 157 -4.98 0.82 -14.91
C PRO A 157 -5.98 1.52 -13.96
N PHE A 158 -5.91 1.30 -12.65
CA PHE A 158 -6.85 1.81 -11.65
C PHE A 158 -6.37 3.13 -11.00
N ASP A 159 -5.72 4.00 -11.76
CA ASP A 159 -5.20 5.27 -11.25
C ASP A 159 -6.21 6.42 -11.44
N PHE A 160 -7.43 6.24 -10.91
CA PHE A 160 -8.46 7.28 -10.94
C PHE A 160 -8.24 8.37 -9.89
N ALA A 161 -7.41 8.08 -8.89
CA ALA A 161 -7.09 8.96 -7.79
C ALA A 161 -6.09 10.06 -8.19
N GLU A 162 -5.07 9.72 -8.99
CA GLU A 162 -4.04 10.68 -9.42
C GLU A 162 -4.26 11.21 -10.84
N GLY A 163 -5.16 10.60 -11.61
CA GLY A 163 -5.51 10.90 -13.00
C GLY A 163 -5.08 12.29 -13.49
N GLU A 164 -3.86 12.38 -14.03
CA GLU A 164 -3.21 13.63 -14.42
C GLU A 164 -4.04 14.43 -15.43
N SER A 165 -4.79 13.72 -16.28
CA SER A 165 -5.68 14.31 -17.29
C SER A 165 -6.91 15.00 -16.70
N GLU A 166 -7.36 14.59 -15.52
CA GLU A 166 -8.60 15.09 -14.89
C GLU A 166 -8.33 15.99 -13.69
N LEU A 167 -7.31 15.66 -12.89
CA LEU A 167 -7.07 16.28 -11.59
C LEU A 167 -5.67 16.89 -11.46
N VAL A 168 -4.87 16.93 -12.52
CA VAL A 168 -3.50 17.52 -12.58
C VAL A 168 -2.47 16.84 -11.65
N SER A 169 -2.93 16.09 -10.64
CA SER A 169 -2.20 15.15 -9.76
C SER A 169 -3.06 14.65 -8.55
N GLY A 170 -4.34 15.02 -8.44
CA GLY A 170 -5.26 14.37 -7.48
C GLY A 170 -5.10 14.82 -6.02
N PHE A 171 -4.95 13.86 -5.09
CA PHE A 171 -4.88 14.16 -3.64
C PHE A 171 -3.54 14.75 -3.19
N ASN A 172 -2.49 14.65 -4.01
CA ASN A 172 -1.14 15.10 -3.68
C ASN A 172 -0.79 16.50 -4.24
N ILE A 173 -1.71 17.17 -4.96
CA ILE A 173 -1.50 18.45 -5.69
C ILE A 173 -0.79 19.51 -4.84
N GLU A 174 -1.17 19.61 -3.57
CA GLU A 174 -0.67 20.64 -2.67
C GLU A 174 0.56 20.23 -1.87
N TYR A 175 0.93 18.94 -1.91
CA TYR A 175 2.11 18.45 -1.21
C TYR A 175 3.38 18.82 -1.96
N SER A 176 4.28 19.50 -1.26
CA SER A 176 5.58 19.90 -1.78
C SER A 176 6.72 19.18 -1.08
N SER A 177 7.86 19.04 -1.78
CA SER A 177 9.15 18.61 -1.22
C SER A 177 9.08 17.31 -0.42
N GLY A 178 9.40 17.34 0.89
CA GLY A 178 9.44 16.17 1.77
C GLY A 178 8.08 15.54 2.02
N GLY A 179 6.99 16.30 2.10
CA GLY A 179 5.64 15.75 2.29
C GLY A 179 5.20 14.89 1.10
N PHE A 180 5.50 15.37 -0.11
CA PHE A 180 5.32 14.62 -1.34
C PHE A 180 6.18 13.34 -1.34
N ALA A 181 7.47 13.45 -0.99
CA ALA A 181 8.36 12.30 -0.94
C ALA A 181 7.87 11.19 0.01
N LEU A 182 7.31 11.54 1.17
CA LEU A 182 6.76 10.57 2.12
C LEU A 182 5.53 9.82 1.57
N ILE A 183 4.66 10.50 0.81
CA ILE A 183 3.51 9.87 0.17
C ILE A 183 3.97 8.81 -0.85
N PHE A 184 4.92 9.15 -1.73
CA PHE A 184 5.47 8.18 -2.69
C PHE A 184 6.18 7.02 -2.01
N LEU A 185 6.97 7.29 -0.98
CA LEU A 185 7.63 6.22 -0.22
C LEU A 185 6.61 5.27 0.41
N ALA A 186 5.52 5.80 0.96
CA ALA A 186 4.44 5.00 1.52
C ALA A 186 3.78 4.12 0.44
N GLU A 187 3.43 4.71 -0.70
CA GLU A 187 2.79 4.00 -1.81
C GLU A 187 3.70 2.92 -2.43
N TYR A 188 4.98 3.23 -2.66
CA TYR A 188 5.94 2.22 -3.16
C TYR A 188 6.16 1.09 -2.15
N SER A 189 6.19 1.42 -0.85
CA SER A 189 6.33 0.39 0.18
C SER A 189 5.11 -0.53 0.27
N SER A 190 3.89 -0.02 0.01
CA SER A 190 2.68 -0.84 -0.03
C SER A 190 2.61 -1.70 -1.30
N ILE A 191 3.07 -1.19 -2.45
CA ILE A 191 3.19 -1.97 -3.70
C ILE A 191 4.12 -3.17 -3.52
N LEU A 192 5.31 -2.93 -2.97
CA LEU A 192 6.26 -4.00 -2.68
C LEU A 192 5.67 -5.01 -1.70
N PHE A 193 5.00 -4.55 -0.65
CA PHE A 193 4.35 -5.43 0.31
C PHE A 193 3.24 -6.29 -0.33
N MET A 194 2.37 -5.71 -1.14
CA MET A 194 1.29 -6.44 -1.83
C MET A 194 1.82 -7.48 -2.82
N SER A 195 2.90 -7.15 -3.54
CA SER A 195 3.57 -8.11 -4.43
C SER A 195 4.15 -9.30 -3.65
N LEU A 196 4.71 -9.05 -2.47
CA LEU A 196 5.24 -10.08 -1.60
C LEU A 196 4.12 -10.94 -1.01
N MET A 197 2.98 -10.34 -0.61
CA MET A 197 1.80 -11.07 -0.16
C MET A 197 1.26 -12.02 -1.24
N PHE A 198 1.25 -11.60 -2.50
CA PHE A 198 0.87 -12.49 -3.61
C PHE A 198 1.78 -13.73 -3.70
N VAL A 199 3.10 -13.54 -3.58
CA VAL A 199 4.08 -14.64 -3.60
C VAL A 199 3.90 -15.57 -2.40
N LEU A 200 3.71 -15.02 -1.20
CA LEU A 200 3.47 -15.80 0.02
C LEU A 200 2.19 -16.65 -0.08
N MET A 201 1.15 -16.12 -0.72
CA MET A 201 -0.14 -16.79 -0.78
C MET A 201 -0.31 -17.77 -1.92
N TYR A 202 0.28 -17.51 -3.08
CA TYR A 202 0.00 -18.32 -4.27
C TYR A 202 1.23 -19.08 -4.78
N MET A 203 2.45 -18.58 -4.56
CA MET A 203 3.67 -19.14 -5.14
C MET A 203 4.56 -19.86 -4.11
N GLY A 204 3.98 -20.31 -3.01
CA GLY A 204 4.65 -21.20 -2.08
C GLY A 204 5.50 -20.53 -1.03
N GLY A 205 5.63 -19.19 -1.05
CA GLY A 205 6.36 -18.40 -0.06
C GLY A 205 7.70 -19.00 0.33
N TYR A 206 8.79 -18.52 -0.28
CA TYR A 206 10.18 -18.97 -0.08
C TYR A 206 10.42 -19.50 1.35
N SER A 207 10.92 -20.75 1.46
CA SER A 207 11.77 -21.05 2.60
C SER A 207 12.90 -20.02 2.53
N LEU A 208 12.86 -18.96 3.33
CA LEU A 208 13.93 -17.97 3.43
C LEU A 208 15.20 -18.68 3.93
N SER A 209 15.82 -19.49 3.09
CA SER A 209 17.13 -20.09 3.34
C SER A 209 18.18 -18.99 3.34
#